data_AF-A0A1J6KNG0-F1
#
_entry.id   AF-A0A1J6KNG0-F1
#
_cell.length_a   1.000
_cell.length_b   1.000
_cell.length_c   1.000
_cell.angle_alpha   90.00
_cell.angle_beta   90.00
_cell.angle_gamma   90.00
#
_symmetry.space_group_name_H-M   'P 1'
#
loop_
_entity.id
_entity.type
_entity.pdbx_description
1 polymer ?
#
loop_
_entity_poly.entity_id
_entity_poly.type
_entity_poly.pdbx_seq_one_letter_code
_entity_poly.pdbx_strand_id
1 'polypeptide(L)'
;TIKHQVPNSPFMVDIFVKEHNHEMASPKKRHLLKSARSITKTKGIVIEDMVNAGINTTTTYSYLGEEAEGADVLANEILFYWDVQLDLEGRIANFFWRDGLSRIDYEIFGDVVSFDTSYRTNK
;
A
#
# COMPACT_ATOMS: atom_id res chain seq x y z
N THR A 1 -17.41 -3.99 -7.23
CA THR A 1 -17.92 -4.15 -8.61
C THR A 1 -17.44 -5.46 -9.18
N ILE A 2 -18.35 -6.34 -9.57
CA ILE A 2 -18.00 -7.61 -10.25
C ILE A 2 -18.06 -7.33 -11.76
N LYS A 3 -16.99 -7.64 -12.50
CA LYS A 3 -16.94 -7.50 -13.96
C LYS A 3 -17.03 -8.89 -14.58
N HIS A 4 -17.98 -9.11 -15.48
CA HIS A 4 -18.13 -10.36 -16.23
C HIS A 4 -17.63 -10.16 -17.68
N GLN A 5 -16.91 -11.14 -18.21
CA GLN A 5 -16.42 -11.11 -19.59
C GLN A 5 -17.32 -11.97 -20.47
N VAL A 6 -17.95 -11.36 -21.47
CA VAL A 6 -18.66 -12.11 -22.51
C VAL A 6 -17.67 -12.44 -23.63
N PRO A 7 -17.62 -13.69 -24.14
CA PRO A 7 -16.73 -14.03 -25.26
C PRO A 7 -16.95 -13.09 -26.45
N ASN A 8 -15.87 -12.51 -26.95
CA ASN A 8 -15.83 -11.58 -28.09
C ASN A 8 -16.55 -10.22 -27.91
N SER A 9 -16.78 -9.75 -26.68
CA SER A 9 -17.37 -8.43 -26.40
C SER A 9 -16.58 -7.69 -25.32
N PRO A 10 -16.52 -6.34 -25.34
CA PRO A 10 -15.92 -5.57 -24.24
C PRO A 10 -16.56 -5.91 -22.89
N PHE A 11 -15.79 -5.80 -21.81
CA PHE A 11 -16.27 -6.07 -20.45
C PHE A 11 -17.53 -5.26 -20.14
N MET A 12 -18.59 -5.95 -19.73
CA MET A 12 -19.84 -5.33 -19.30
C MET A 12 -19.92 -5.41 -17.76
N VAL A 13 -20.30 -4.30 -17.12
CA VAL A 13 -20.54 -4.26 -15.67
C VAL A 13 -21.96 -4.76 -15.44
N ASP A 14 -22.08 -5.95 -14.88
CA ASP A 14 -23.37 -6.63 -14.68
C ASP A 14 -24.04 -6.21 -13.36
N ILE A 15 -23.23 -5.97 -12.31
CA ILE A 15 -23.74 -5.57 -10.99
C ILE A 15 -22.86 -4.46 -10.41
N PHE A 16 -23.49 -3.31 -10.15
CA PHE A 16 -22.91 -2.21 -9.40
C PHE A 16 -23.65 -2.04 -8.06
N VAL A 17 -23.04 -2.55 -6.99
CA VAL A 17 -23.53 -2.31 -5.62
C VAL A 17 -22.98 -0.97 -5.17
N LYS A 18 -23.88 0.00 -5.00
CA LYS A 18 -23.55 1.39 -4.61
C LYS A 18 -23.45 1.59 -3.10
N GLU A 19 -24.07 0.69 -2.32
CA GLU A 19 -24.09 0.76 -0.87
C GLU A 19 -22.78 0.23 -0.29
N HIS A 20 -22.27 0.95 0.71
CA HIS A 20 -21.07 0.59 1.46
C HIS A 20 -21.48 0.27 2.89
N ASN A 21 -20.79 -0.68 3.52
CA ASN A 21 -20.94 -1.00 4.94
C ASN A 21 -20.14 -0.05 5.87
N HIS A 22 -19.58 1.02 5.30
CA HIS A 22 -18.85 2.08 6.00
C HIS A 22 -19.05 3.41 5.27
N GLU A 23 -18.77 4.53 5.94
CA GLU A 23 -18.80 5.85 5.29
C GLU A 23 -17.71 5.95 4.21
N MET A 24 -18.02 6.65 3.11
CA MET A 24 -17.02 6.93 2.09
C MET A 24 -15.92 7.84 2.64
N ALA A 25 -14.68 7.62 2.19
CA ALA A 25 -13.56 8.47 2.55
C ALA A 25 -13.87 9.94 2.17
N SER A 26 -13.75 10.84 3.14
CA SER A 26 -13.99 12.26 2.89
C SER A 26 -13.06 12.79 1.79
N PRO A 27 -13.47 13.80 1.01
CA PRO A 27 -12.62 14.41 -0.01
C PRO A 27 -11.26 14.88 0.53
N LYS A 28 -11.22 15.33 1.79
CA LYS A 28 -9.99 15.76 2.48
C LYS A 28 -9.00 14.62 2.69
N LYS A 29 -9.47 13.37 2.77
CA LYS A 29 -8.65 12.15 2.95
C LYS A 29 -8.37 11.43 1.63
N ARG A 30 -8.72 12.02 0.48
CA ARG A 30 -8.57 11.38 -0.84
C ARG A 30 -7.12 11.07 -1.19
N HIS A 31 -6.17 11.89 -0.74
CA HIS A 31 -4.73 11.68 -0.94
C HIS A 31 -4.21 10.41 -0.25
N LEU A 32 -4.91 9.91 0.77
CA LEU A 32 -4.57 8.67 1.48
C LEU A 32 -5.03 7.40 0.73
N LEU A 33 -5.96 7.55 -0.23
CA LEU A 33 -6.50 6.42 -0.98
C LEU A 33 -5.43 5.79 -1.87
N LYS A 34 -5.45 4.46 -1.97
CA LYS A 34 -4.51 3.70 -2.83
C LYS A 34 -4.49 4.18 -4.28
N SER A 35 -5.61 4.64 -4.82
CA SER A 35 -5.71 5.19 -6.19
C SER A 35 -4.94 6.51 -6.39
N ALA A 36 -4.58 7.21 -5.32
CA ALA A 36 -3.78 8.44 -5.36
C ALA A 36 -2.26 8.19 -5.25
N ARG A 37 -1.83 6.94 -5.03
CA ARG A 37 -0.42 6.55 -4.85
C ARG A 37 0.30 6.35 -6.21
N SER A 38 0.32 7.38 -7.06
CA SER A 38 1.03 7.36 -8.35
C SER A 38 2.20 8.32 -8.35
N ILE A 39 3.39 7.83 -8.68
CA ILE A 39 4.58 8.67 -8.89
C ILE A 39 4.57 9.19 -10.32
N THR A 40 4.73 10.50 -10.50
CA THR A 40 4.85 11.10 -11.83
C THR A 40 6.26 10.85 -12.38
N LYS A 41 6.38 10.76 -13.71
CA LYS A 41 7.69 10.60 -14.37
C LYS A 41 8.71 11.66 -13.94
N THR A 42 8.25 12.90 -13.74
CA THR A 42 9.08 14.01 -13.25
C THR A 42 9.66 13.77 -11.86
N LYS A 43 8.86 13.26 -10.91
CA LYS A 43 9.34 12.91 -9.57
C LYS A 43 10.35 11.75 -9.62
N GLY A 44 10.19 10.82 -10.56
CA GLY A 44 11.16 9.75 -10.78
C GLY A 44 12.55 10.26 -11.21
N ILE A 45 12.59 11.25 -12.11
CA ILE A 45 13.86 11.85 -12.58
C ILE A 45 14.60 12.54 -11.42
N VAL A 46 13.87 13.29 -10.58
CA VAL A 46 14.47 13.98 -9.41
C VAL A 46 15.10 12.98 -8.43
N ILE A 47 14.45 11.84 -8.20
CA ILE A 47 14.99 10.78 -7.34
C ILE A 47 16.30 10.23 -7.94
N GLU A 48 16.31 9.95 -9.23
CA GLU A 48 17.47 9.43 -9.95
C GLU A 48 18.66 10.39 -9.87
N ASP A 49 18.42 11.68 -10.10
CA ASP A 49 19.45 12.72 -10.01
C ASP A 49 20.03 12.84 -8.59
N MET A 50 19.20 12.77 -7.56
CA MET A 50 19.66 12.84 -6.17
C MET A 50 20.48 11.62 -5.76
N VAL A 51 20.06 10.41 -6.18
CA VAL A 51 20.83 9.19 -5.95
C VAL A 51 22.18 9.26 -6.67
N ASN A 52 22.21 9.74 -7.91
CA ASN A 52 23.44 9.96 -8.66
C ASN A 52 24.37 11.01 -8.02
N ALA A 53 23.79 11.97 -7.28
CA ALA A 53 24.55 12.95 -6.49
C ALA A 53 25.06 12.40 -5.15
N GLY A 54 24.82 11.11 -4.84
CA GLY A 54 25.22 10.48 -3.59
C GLY A 54 24.37 10.91 -2.39
N ILE A 55 23.24 11.58 -2.63
CA ILE A 55 22.29 11.92 -1.59
C ILE A 55 21.56 10.64 -1.23
N ASN A 56 21.56 10.32 0.07
CA ASN A 56 20.87 9.14 0.54
C ASN A 56 19.36 9.26 0.24
N THR A 57 18.73 8.13 -0.02
CA THR A 57 17.32 8.05 -0.37
C THR A 57 16.43 8.72 0.67
N THR A 58 16.76 8.61 1.96
CA THR A 58 16.03 9.27 3.06
C THR A 58 15.97 10.79 2.90
N THR A 59 17.09 11.44 2.57
CA THR A 59 17.19 12.89 2.36
C THR A 59 16.45 13.31 1.09
N THR A 60 16.58 12.53 0.01
CA THR A 60 15.81 12.71 -1.23
C THR A 60 14.31 12.69 -0.97
N TYR A 61 13.85 11.77 -0.12
CA TYR A 61 12.44 11.62 0.20
C TYR A 61 11.90 12.68 1.16
N SER A 62 12.68 13.15 2.14
CA SER A 62 12.29 14.30 2.97
C SER A 62 12.04 15.54 2.12
N TYR A 63 12.95 15.82 1.18
CA TYR A 63 12.80 16.94 0.23
C TYR A 63 11.53 16.81 -0.62
N LEU A 64 11.26 15.64 -1.20
CA LEU A 64 10.07 15.41 -2.02
C LEU A 64 8.77 15.43 -1.21
N GLY A 65 8.80 15.01 0.05
CA GLY A 65 7.67 15.07 0.97
C GLY A 65 7.32 16.51 1.36
N GLU A 66 8.34 17.35 1.58
CA GLU A 66 8.20 18.80 1.78
C GLU A 66 7.67 19.51 0.52
N GLU A 67 8.14 19.11 -0.66
CA GLU A 67 7.70 19.67 -1.95
C GLU A 67 6.26 19.26 -2.34
N ALA A 68 5.82 18.06 -1.94
CA ALA A 68 4.55 17.47 -2.38
C ALA A 68 3.35 17.66 -1.44
N GLU A 69 3.48 18.44 -0.37
CA GLU A 69 2.44 18.63 0.66
C GLU A 69 1.87 17.30 1.23
N GLY A 70 2.69 16.26 1.44
CA GLY A 70 2.21 15.07 2.17
C GLY A 70 3.04 13.77 2.04
N ALA A 71 3.45 13.23 3.19
CA ALA A 71 4.32 12.07 3.38
C ALA A 71 3.68 10.68 3.09
N ASP A 72 2.37 10.63 2.84
CA ASP A 72 1.58 9.38 2.87
C ASP A 72 1.82 8.43 1.69
N VAL A 73 2.45 8.89 0.61
CA VAL A 73 2.70 8.10 -0.60
C VAL A 73 3.93 7.19 -0.45
N LEU A 74 4.85 7.47 0.48
CA LEU A 74 6.16 6.82 0.58
C LEU A 74 6.33 5.90 1.81
N ALA A 75 5.32 5.82 2.66
CA ALA A 75 5.37 5.07 3.91
C ALA A 75 5.73 3.59 3.75
N ASN A 76 5.33 2.97 2.62
CA ASN A 76 5.36 1.51 2.43
C ASN A 76 6.74 0.90 2.66
N GLU A 77 7.80 1.47 2.08
CA GLU A 77 9.17 0.93 2.24
C GLU A 77 9.87 1.41 3.53
N ILE A 78 9.54 2.61 4.02
CA ILE A 78 10.22 3.22 5.19
C ILE A 78 9.73 2.61 6.51
N LEU A 79 8.44 2.23 6.57
CA LEU A 79 7.82 1.65 7.77
C LEU A 79 7.56 0.15 7.63
N PHE A 80 8.17 -0.48 6.62
CA PHE A 80 8.21 -1.92 6.50
C PHE A 80 8.93 -2.52 7.72
N TYR A 81 8.28 -3.50 8.35
CA TYR A 81 8.84 -4.21 9.50
C TYR A 81 8.51 -5.68 9.38
N TRP A 82 9.45 -6.53 9.76
CA TRP A 82 9.26 -7.97 9.82
C TRP A 82 9.95 -8.52 11.06
N ASP A 83 9.40 -9.61 11.58
CA ASP A 83 9.96 -10.35 12.69
C ASP A 83 9.73 -11.85 12.48
N VAL A 84 10.65 -12.66 13.00
CA VAL A 84 10.60 -14.12 12.89
C VAL A 84 10.88 -14.74 14.24
N GLN A 85 10.00 -15.65 14.65
CA GLN A 85 10.17 -16.42 15.86
C GLN A 85 10.55 -17.85 15.50
N LEU A 86 11.60 -18.36 16.14
CA LEU A 86 12.04 -19.75 15.99
C LEU A 86 11.50 -20.64 17.13
N ASP A 87 11.34 -21.93 16.86
CA ASP A 87 11.06 -22.97 17.86
C ASP A 87 12.32 -23.43 18.60
N LEU A 88 12.18 -24.40 19.50
CA LEU A 88 13.28 -24.98 20.28
C LEU A 88 14.29 -25.73 19.41
N GLU A 89 13.91 -26.14 18.20
CA GLU A 89 14.78 -26.78 17.21
C GLU A 89 15.37 -25.79 16.20
N GLY A 90 15.14 -24.49 16.37
CA GLY A 90 15.65 -23.44 15.48
C GLY A 90 14.90 -23.32 14.15
N ARG A 91 13.71 -23.90 14.02
CA ARG A 91 12.85 -23.80 12.83
C ARG A 91 11.90 -22.61 12.96
N ILE A 92 11.48 -22.04 11.83
CA ILE A 92 10.52 -20.93 11.83
C ILE A 92 9.18 -21.40 12.40
N ALA A 93 8.78 -20.81 13.53
CA ALA A 93 7.51 -21.07 14.19
C ALA A 93 6.46 -20.02 13.82
N ASN A 94 6.85 -18.74 13.82
CA ASN A 94 5.98 -17.62 13.45
C ASN A 94 6.73 -16.64 12.55
N PHE A 95 6.00 -16.05 11.61
CA PHE A 95 6.50 -15.00 10.74
C PHE A 95 5.51 -13.84 10.75
N PHE A 96 5.98 -12.67 11.15
CA PHE A 96 5.22 -11.43 11.14
C PHE A 96 5.83 -10.47 10.12
N TRP A 97 4.98 -9.81 9.35
CA TRP A 97 5.39 -8.71 8.50
C TRP A 97 4.30 -7.66 8.46
N ARG A 98 4.72 -6.41 8.30
CA ARG A 98 3.88 -5.23 8.21
C ARG A 98 4.44 -4.34 7.13
N ASP A 99 3.60 -3.94 6.18
CA ASP A 99 3.96 -2.88 5.25
C ASP A 99 3.78 -1.50 5.90
N GLY A 100 4.47 -0.49 5.40
CA GLY A 100 4.41 0.81 6.05
C GLY A 100 3.05 1.51 5.96
N LEU A 101 2.19 1.07 5.04
CA LEU A 101 0.85 1.59 4.90
C LEU A 101 -0.10 1.00 5.95
N SER A 102 -0.02 -0.30 6.24
CA SER A 102 -0.79 -0.91 7.34
C SER A 102 -0.39 -0.35 8.70
N ARG A 103 0.84 0.16 8.88
CA ARG A 103 1.21 0.95 10.07
C ARG A 103 0.38 2.22 10.19
N ILE A 104 0.32 3.01 9.13
CA ILE A 104 -0.40 4.28 9.11
C ILE A 104 -1.90 4.03 9.24
N ASP A 105 -2.43 3.05 8.52
CA ASP A 105 -3.85 2.68 8.59
C ASP A 105 -4.23 2.26 10.03
N TYR A 106 -3.39 1.47 10.73
CA TYR A 106 -3.63 1.12 12.13
C TYR A 106 -3.60 2.33 13.07
N GLU A 107 -2.64 3.26 12.91
CA GLU A 107 -2.57 4.48 13.73
C GLU A 107 -3.81 5.38 13.56
N ILE A 108 -4.47 5.35 12.40
CA ILE A 108 -5.65 6.16 12.09
C ILE A 108 -6.96 5.47 12.47
N PHE A 109 -7.11 4.19 12.12
CA PHE A 109 -8.39 3.48 12.20
C PHE A 109 -8.49 2.55 13.43
N GLY A 110 -7.37 2.24 14.08
CA GLY A 110 -7.31 1.28 15.18
C GLY A 110 -7.24 -0.16 14.66
N ASP A 111 -7.89 -1.08 15.37
CA ASP A 111 -7.83 -2.52 15.08
C ASP A 111 -8.22 -2.86 13.63
N VAL A 112 -7.34 -3.59 12.95
CA VAL A 112 -7.55 -4.09 11.58
C VAL A 112 -7.63 -5.62 11.62
N VAL A 113 -8.73 -6.19 11.10
CA VAL A 113 -8.87 -7.63 10.88
C VAL A 113 -8.50 -7.94 9.42
N SER A 114 -7.42 -8.69 9.22
CA SER A 114 -7.01 -9.18 7.89
C SER A 114 -7.38 -10.65 7.74
N PHE A 115 -7.95 -11.01 6.58
CA PHE A 115 -8.28 -12.40 6.24
C PHE A 115 -7.35 -12.88 5.13
N ASP A 116 -6.62 -13.96 5.39
CA ASP A 116 -5.83 -14.64 4.36
C ASP A 116 -6.76 -15.53 3.52
N THR A 117 -6.94 -15.17 2.25
CA THR A 117 -7.76 -15.96 1.31
C THR A 117 -6.96 -17.05 0.60
N SER A 118 -5.66 -17.22 0.91
CA SER A 118 -4.80 -18.21 0.26
C SER A 118 -4.87 -19.61 0.89
N TYR A 119 -5.75 -19.82 1.88
CA TYR A 119 -5.98 -21.13 2.46
C TYR A 119 -6.52 -22.13 1.41
N ARG A 120 -5.65 -23.07 1.01
CA ARG A 120 -5.90 -24.30 0.20
C ARG A 120 -5.89 -24.16 -1.34
N THR A 121 -5.24 -23.16 -1.93
CA THR A 121 -5.11 -23.08 -3.41
C THR A 121 -3.93 -23.85 -4.01
N ASN A 122 -3.01 -24.40 -3.21
CA ASN A 122 -1.97 -25.32 -3.68
C ASN A 122 -2.31 -26.76 -3.27
N LYS A 123 -2.81 -27.54 -4.22
CA LYS A 123 -2.85 -29.01 -4.19
C LYS A 123 -1.83 -29.56 -5.16
#